data_AF-A0A831YB85-F1
#
_entry.id   AF-A0A831YB85-F1
#
_cell.length_a   1.000
_cell.length_b   1.000
_cell.length_c   1.000
_cell.angle_alpha   90.00
_cell.angle_beta   90.00
_cell.angle_gamma   90.00
#
_symmetry.space_group_name_H-M   'P 1'
#
loop_
_entity.id
_entity.type
_entity.pdbx_description
1 polymer ?
#
loop_
_entity_poly.entity_id
_entity_poly.type
_entity_poly.pdbx_seq_one_letter_code
_entity_poly.pdbx_strand_id
1 'polypeptide(L)' 'IANPLSIILSGAMMLEYLGWKEAGNIIYQAVKSVINEGKGTPDIASGFRKMGKEATELSTSQFGDEIANKIKNL' A
#
# COMPACT_ATOMS: atom_id res chain seq x y z
N ILE A 1 -3.99 6.90 -14.37
CA ILE A 1 -3.25 6.29 -13.23
C ILE A 1 -4.29 5.80 -12.23
N ALA A 2 -4.19 4.56 -11.76
CA ALA A 2 -5.14 3.96 -10.83
C ALA A 2 -4.46 3.54 -9.52
N ASN A 3 -5.19 3.61 -8.42
CA ASN A 3 -4.74 3.16 -7.12
C ASN A 3 -4.93 1.63 -6.98
N PRO A 4 -3.87 0.82 -6.78
CA PRO A 4 -3.97 -0.63 -6.70
C PRO A 4 -4.37 -1.17 -5.32
N LEU A 5 -4.63 -0.32 -4.31
CA LEU A 5 -4.85 -0.79 -2.94
C LEU A 5 -6.04 -1.74 -2.80
N SER A 6 -7.13 -1.53 -3.54
CA SER A 6 -8.30 -2.41 -3.43
C SER A 6 -7.95 -3.86 -3.75
N ILE A 7 -7.26 -4.11 -4.87
CA ILE A 7 -6.89 -5.47 -5.28
C ILE A 7 -5.80 -6.08 -4.38
N ILE A 8 -4.85 -5.25 -3.88
CA ILE A 8 -3.83 -5.70 -2.93
C ILE A 8 -4.46 -6.16 -1.61
N LEU A 9 -5.38 -5.36 -1.06
CA LEU A 9 -6.05 -5.69 0.20
C LEU A 9 -7.01 -6.87 0.03
N SER A 10 -7.71 -7.00 -1.10
CA SER A 10 -8.48 -8.22 -1.41
C SER A 10 -7.59 -9.46 -1.50
N GLY A 11 -6.37 -9.33 -2.02
CA GLY A 11 -5.36 -10.39 -1.97
C GLY A 11 -4.99 -10.77 -0.54
N ALA A 12 -4.76 -9.80 0.35
CA ALA A 12 -4.50 -10.07 1.77
C ALA A 12 -5.69 -10.80 2.44
N MET A 13 -6.92 -10.34 2.20
CA MET A 13 -8.14 -10.99 2.70
C MET A 13 -8.27 -12.43 2.20
N MET A 14 -7.89 -12.69 0.93
CA MET A 14 -7.89 -14.03 0.37
C MET A 14 -6.89 -14.94 1.10
N LEU A 15 -5.68 -14.45 1.42
CA LEU A 15 -4.70 -15.22 2.19
C LEU A 15 -5.23 -15.55 3.59
N GLU A 16 -5.89 -14.60 4.25
CA GLU A 16 -6.55 -14.84 5.54
C GLU A 16 -7.64 -15.91 5.44
N TYR A 17 -8.46 -15.87 4.38
CA TYR A 17 -9.50 -16.87 4.12
C TYR A 17 -8.92 -18.27 3.91
N LEU A 18 -7.76 -18.37 3.25
CA LEU A 18 -7.04 -19.64 3.05
C LEU A 18 -6.28 -20.11 4.30
N GLY A 19 -6.35 -19.38 5.41
CA GLY A 19 -5.66 -19.70 6.66
C GLY A 19 -4.24 -19.15 6.77
N TRP A 20 -3.75 -18.42 5.78
CA TRP A 20 -2.41 -17.80 5.77
C TRP A 20 -2.46 -16.39 6.37
N LYS A 21 -2.87 -16.32 7.64
CA LYS A 21 -3.10 -15.05 8.35
C LYS A 21 -1.84 -14.21 8.49
N GLU A 22 -0.69 -14.86 8.72
CA GLU A 22 0.60 -14.20 8.86
C GLU A 22 0.98 -13.47 7.57
N ALA A 23 0.80 -14.12 6.41
CA ALA A 23 1.06 -13.53 5.11
C ALA A 23 0.13 -12.34 4.81
N GLY A 24 -1.17 -12.49 5.10
CA GLY A 24 -2.12 -11.38 5.00
C GLY A 24 -1.73 -10.19 5.88
N ASN A 25 -1.33 -10.45 7.12
CA ASN A 25 -0.88 -9.41 8.05
C ASN A 25 0.38 -8.69 7.55
N ILE A 26 1.36 -9.40 6.99
CA ILE A 26 2.56 -8.77 6.40
C ILE A 26 2.16 -7.78 5.30
N ILE A 27 1.19 -8.12 4.44
CA ILE A 27 0.70 -7.22 3.38
C ILE A 27 0.05 -5.97 4.00
N TYR A 28 -0.80 -6.12 5.02
CA TYR A 28 -1.41 -4.96 5.68
C TYR A 28 -0.36 -4.04 6.33
N GLN A 29 0.65 -4.61 6.99
CA GLN A 29 1.74 -3.82 7.57
C GLN A 29 2.56 -3.10 6.50
N ALA A 30 2.85 -3.77 5.38
CA ALA A 30 3.56 -3.17 4.26
C ALA A 30 2.79 -1.98 3.67
N VAL A 31 1.50 -2.15 3.38
CA VAL A 31 0.62 -1.08 2.90
C VAL A 31 0.61 0.09 3.88
N LYS A 32 0.41 -0.19 5.17
CA LYS A 32 0.38 0.82 6.23
C LYS A 32 1.70 1.60 6.31
N SER A 33 2.83 0.91 6.23
CA SER A 33 4.16 1.53 6.24
C SER A 33 4.35 2.48 5.06
N VAL A 34 4.04 2.04 3.83
CA VAL A 34 4.23 2.88 2.63
C VAL A 34 3.33 4.12 2.67
N ILE A 35 2.08 3.98 3.10
CA ILE A 35 1.17 5.13 3.26
C ILE A 35 1.66 6.09 4.36
N ASN A 36 2.16 5.56 5.49
CA ASN A 36 2.71 6.39 6.57
C ASN A 36 3.97 7.17 6.16
N GLU A 37 4.72 6.68 5.17
CA GLU A 37 5.83 7.40 4.54
C GLU A 37 5.37 8.51 3.59
N GLY A 38 4.05 8.75 3.46
CA GLY A 38 3.48 9.75 2.57
C GLY A 38 3.61 9.38 1.09
N LYS A 39 3.79 8.10 0.76
CA LYS A 39 3.89 7.61 -0.62
C LYS A 39 2.54 7.06 -1.09
N GLY A 40 2.13 7.41 -2.30
CA GLY A 40 0.92 6.85 -2.91
C GLY A 40 0.63 7.40 -4.29
N THR A 41 -0.44 6.90 -4.90
CA THR A 41 -0.93 7.40 -6.19
C THR A 41 -1.47 8.83 -6.09
N PRO A 42 -1.70 9.54 -7.22
CA PRO A 42 -2.06 10.96 -7.20
C PRO A 42 -3.27 11.29 -6.33
N ASP A 43 -4.25 10.39 -6.25
CA ASP A 43 -5.43 10.50 -5.38
C ASP A 43 -5.04 10.50 -3.88
N ILE A 44 -4.17 9.58 -3.47
CA ILE A 44 -3.67 9.48 -2.09
C ILE A 44 -2.79 10.69 -1.77
N ALA A 45 -1.81 10.99 -2.62
CA ALA A 45 -0.86 12.08 -2.40
C ALA A 45 -1.57 13.43 -2.34
N SER A 46 -2.61 13.64 -3.16
CA SER A 46 -3.49 14.81 -3.07
C SER A 46 -4.21 14.90 -1.72
N GLY A 47 -4.68 13.77 -1.16
CA GLY A 47 -5.25 13.71 0.18
C GLY A 47 -4.27 14.19 1.27
N PHE A 48 -3.03 13.70 1.25
CA PHE A 48 -1.98 14.15 2.18
C PHE A 48 -1.66 15.64 2.02
N ARG A 49 -1.51 16.13 0.78
CA ARG A 49 -1.23 17.55 0.51
C ARG A 49 -2.35 18.47 1.03
N LYS A 50 -3.62 18.05 0.90
CA LYS A 50 -4.78 18.78 1.47
C LYS A 50 -4.75 18.85 3.00
N MET A 51 -4.10 17.89 3.65
CA MET A 51 -3.87 17.89 5.10
C MET A 51 -2.61 18.67 5.50
N GLY A 52 -1.94 19.35 4.56
CA GLY A 52 -0.69 20.08 4.83
C GLY A 52 0.52 19.19 5.03
N LYS A 53 0.47 17.92 4.58
CA LYS A 53 1.58 16.97 4.68
C LYS A 53 2.33 16.85 3.36
N GLU A 54 3.64 16.67 3.44
CA GLU A 54 4.43 16.26 2.28
C GLU A 54 4.02 14.86 1.82
N ALA A 55 4.00 14.65 0.50
CA ALA A 55 3.66 13.37 -0.08
C ALA A 55 4.36 13.16 -1.41
N THR A 56 4.84 11.93 -1.61
CA THR A 56 5.44 11.49 -2.88
C THR A 56 4.37 10.85 -3.74
N GLU A 57 4.16 11.43 -4.92
CA GLU A 57 3.25 10.90 -5.92
C GLU A 57 3.94 9.81 -6.74
N LEU A 58 3.32 8.62 -6.79
CA LEU A 58 3.82 7.45 -7.49
C LEU A 58 2.83 7.03 -8.59
N SER A 59 3.36 6.43 -9.66
CA SER A 59 2.52 5.69 -10.61
C SER A 59 1.94 4.41 -9.97
N THR A 60 0.96 3.79 -10.64
CA THR A 60 0.35 2.53 -10.18
C THR A 60 1.38 1.43 -9.94
N SER A 61 2.33 1.25 -10.89
CA SER A 61 3.38 0.23 -10.78
C SER A 61 4.36 0.55 -9.67
N GLN A 62 4.86 1.79 -9.59
CA GLN A 62 5.78 2.21 -8.53
C GLN A 62 5.18 2.04 -7.14
N PHE A 63 3.89 2.33 -6.95
CA PHE A 63 3.25 2.13 -5.67
C PHE A 63 3.13 0.63 -5.31
N GLY A 64 2.81 -0.22 -6.29
CA GLY A 64 2.86 -1.67 -6.12
C GLY A 64 4.26 -2.19 -5.78
N ASP A 65 5.29 -1.68 -6.46
CA ASP A 65 6.69 -2.05 -6.24
C ASP A 65 7.17 -1.62 -4.84
N GLU A 66 6.81 -0.43 -4.37
CA GLU A 66 7.13 0.03 -3.02
C GLU A 66 6.48 -0.86 -1.94
N ILE A 67 5.22 -1.27 -2.13
CA ILE A 67 4.55 -2.21 -1.23
C ILE A 67 5.23 -3.58 -1.26
N ALA A 68 5.55 -4.11 -2.45
CA ALA A 68 6.24 -5.38 -2.60
C ALA A 68 7.65 -5.37 -1.98
N ASN A 69 8.38 -4.28 -2.13
CA ASN A 69 9.68 -4.09 -1.49
C ASN A 69 9.54 -4.00 0.03
N LYS A 70 8.48 -3.36 0.54
CA LYS A 70 8.23 -3.32 1.97
C LYS A 70 7.93 -4.71 2.55
N ILE A 71 7.14 -5.54 1.85
CA ILE A 71 6.88 -6.94 2.23
C ILE A 71 8.18 -7.73 2.40
N LYS A 72 9.16 -7.57 1.51
CA LYS A 72 10.45 -8.31 1.55
C LYS A 72 11.34 -7.93 2.73
N ASN A 73 11.08 -6.79 3.36
CA ASN A 73 11.90 -6.22 4.44
C ASN A 73 11.21 -6.26 5.81
N LEU A 74 10.05 -6.92 5.90
CA LEU A 74 9.32 -7.20 7.14
C LEU A 74 9.56 -8.65 7.56
#